data_AF-A0A6H0D1E2-F1
#
_entry.id   AF-A0A6H0D1E2-F1
#
_cell.length_a   1.000
_cell.length_b   1.000
_cell.length_c   1.000
_cell.angle_alpha   90.00
_cell.angle_beta   90.00
_cell.angle_gamma   90.00
#
_symmetry.space_group_name_H-M   'P 1'
#
loop_
_entity.id
_entity.type
_entity.pdbx_description
1 polymer ?
#
loop_
_entity_poly.entity_id
_entity_poly.type
_entity_poly.pdbx_seq_one_letter_code
_entity_poly.pdbx_strand_id
1 'polypeptide(L)'
;MVLGAGGVGIAWALSGDDGSSGDGAADDARRACVTLESFDESADMDNDAQRNIAFNRLGGATALSAAAAAGDREYKPLADAVQQVLNHQMRADDFTDPGFRKDLKAARSLCDRL
;
A
#
# COMPACT_ATOMS: atom_id res chain seq x y z
N MET A 1 2.96 49.13 8.90
CA MET A 1 2.72 48.75 10.31
C MET A 1 3.70 47.66 10.66
N VAL A 2 4.54 47.86 11.67
CA VAL A 2 5.28 46.80 12.35
C VAL A 2 4.75 46.80 13.77
N LEU A 3 4.28 45.64 14.27
CA LEU A 3 4.32 45.16 15.65
C LEU A 3 3.35 43.98 15.81
N GLY A 4 3.89 42.84 16.21
CA GLY A 4 3.17 41.60 16.48
C GLY A 4 4.12 40.41 16.58
N ALA A 5 5.13 40.50 17.46
CA ALA A 5 5.99 39.39 17.83
C ALA A 5 5.33 38.57 18.96
N GLY A 6 5.45 37.24 18.87
CA GLY A 6 5.05 36.24 19.86
C GLY A 6 4.50 35.02 19.13
N GLY A 7 5.14 33.86 19.03
CA GLY A 7 6.09 33.23 19.93
C GLY A 7 5.44 31.96 20.49
N VAL A 8 5.46 30.88 19.70
CA VAL A 8 5.44 29.43 20.00
C VAL A 8 4.66 28.66 18.92
N GLY A 9 5.41 28.00 18.04
CA GLY A 9 4.89 27.13 16.99
C GLY A 9 6.01 26.49 16.16
N ILE A 10 7.20 26.30 16.74
CA ILE A 10 8.31 25.60 16.09
C ILE A 10 8.21 24.13 16.49
N ALA A 11 7.32 23.38 15.81
CA ALA A 11 7.29 21.92 15.94
C ALA A 11 6.81 21.16 14.70
N TRP A 12 6.34 21.83 13.63
CA TRP A 12 5.98 21.17 12.37
C TRP A 12 6.76 21.70 11.15
N ALA A 13 7.74 22.57 11.36
CA ALA A 13 8.52 23.18 10.28
C ALA A 13 9.73 22.33 9.80
N LEU A 14 9.77 21.03 10.13
CA LEU A 14 10.80 20.09 9.65
C LEU A 14 10.23 18.75 9.15
N SER A 15 9.02 18.75 8.59
CA SER A 15 8.60 17.61 7.77
C SER A 15 8.08 18.08 6.42
N GLY A 16 9.03 18.19 5.48
CA GLY A 16 8.76 17.83 4.09
C GLY A 16 8.70 18.98 3.09
N ASP A 17 9.69 19.88 3.07
CA ASP A 17 10.02 20.63 1.85
C ASP A 17 11.50 20.38 1.51
N ASP A 18 11.80 19.11 1.23
CA ASP A 18 12.91 18.67 0.39
C ASP A 18 12.40 17.36 -0.23
N GLY A 19 11.73 17.50 -1.37
CA GLY A 19 11.14 16.40 -2.12
C GLY A 19 12.21 15.48 -2.69
N SER A 20 12.80 14.66 -1.83
CA SER A 20 13.42 13.40 -2.24
C SER A 20 12.28 12.44 -2.52
N SER A 21 11.88 12.33 -3.79
CA SER A 21 10.89 11.34 -4.25
C SER A 21 11.22 9.91 -3.80
N GLY A 22 12.47 9.64 -3.39
CA GLY A 22 12.91 8.35 -2.82
C GLY A 22 12.38 8.04 -1.42
N ASP A 23 12.23 9.04 -0.52
CA ASP A 23 11.74 8.77 0.85
C ASP A 23 10.22 8.52 0.88
N GLY A 24 9.47 9.22 0.03
CA GLY A 24 8.03 9.00 -0.13
C GLY A 24 7.73 7.65 -0.78
N ALA A 25 8.48 7.30 -1.84
CA ALA A 25 8.30 6.03 -2.53
C ALA A 25 8.56 4.82 -1.63
N ALA A 26 9.63 4.87 -0.83
CA ALA A 26 9.95 3.82 0.12
C ALA A 26 8.88 3.70 1.23
N ASP A 27 8.31 4.82 1.68
CA ASP A 27 7.24 4.81 2.69
C ASP A 27 5.94 4.21 2.14
N ASP A 28 5.56 4.58 0.93
CA ASP A 28 4.41 4.00 0.25
C ASP A 28 4.59 2.49 0.03
N ALA A 29 5.79 2.03 -0.37
CA ALA A 29 6.09 0.60 -0.52
C ALA A 29 5.93 -0.15 0.80
N ARG A 30 6.48 0.37 1.92
CA ARG A 30 6.33 -0.23 3.25
C ARG A 30 4.87 -0.30 3.68
N ARG A 31 4.09 0.78 3.48
CA ARG A 31 2.66 0.80 3.84
C ARG A 31 1.85 -0.16 2.98
N ALA A 32 2.19 -0.30 1.70
CA ALA A 32 1.57 -1.30 0.83
C ALA A 32 1.79 -2.71 1.39
N CYS A 33 3.03 -3.01 1.81
CA CYS A 33 3.39 -4.30 2.37
C CYS A 33 2.72 -4.61 3.70
N VAL A 34 2.71 -3.67 4.65
CA VAL A 34 1.96 -3.82 5.92
C VAL A 34 0.48 -4.08 5.65
N THR A 35 -0.10 -3.40 4.67
CA THR A 35 -1.51 -3.60 4.29
C THR A 35 -1.72 -5.00 3.69
N LEU A 36 -0.81 -5.47 2.84
CA LEU A 36 -0.85 -6.79 2.20
C LEU A 36 -0.63 -7.96 3.19
N GLU A 37 0.21 -7.76 4.21
CA GLU A 37 0.40 -8.71 5.31
C GLU A 37 -0.85 -8.82 6.18
N SER A 38 -1.54 -7.71 6.41
CA SER A 38 -2.81 -7.69 7.16
C SER A 38 -4.00 -8.28 6.39
N PHE A 39 -3.80 -8.69 5.14
CA PHE A 39 -4.83 -9.30 4.32
C PHE A 39 -5.08 -10.74 4.79
N ASP A 40 -6.31 -11.01 5.22
CA ASP A 40 -6.74 -12.32 5.68
C ASP A 40 -7.39 -13.09 4.53
N GLU A 41 -6.69 -14.10 4.01
CA GLU A 41 -7.17 -15.00 2.96
C GLU A 41 -8.29 -15.93 3.43
N SER A 42 -8.52 -16.01 4.74
CA SER A 42 -9.59 -16.80 5.36
C SER A 42 -10.81 -15.97 5.74
N ALA A 43 -10.84 -14.68 5.38
CA ALA A 43 -11.98 -13.82 5.60
C ALA A 43 -13.25 -14.43 5.00
N ASP A 44 -14.33 -14.37 5.76
CA ASP A 44 -15.63 -14.88 5.34
C ASP A 44 -16.22 -13.99 4.24
N MET A 45 -16.27 -14.49 3.00
CA MET A 45 -16.76 -13.74 1.84
C MET A 45 -18.29 -13.58 1.84
N ASP A 46 -19.02 -14.39 2.61
CA ASP A 46 -20.46 -14.22 2.81
C ASP A 46 -20.75 -13.10 3.82
N ASN A 47 -19.75 -12.67 4.61
CA ASN A 47 -19.85 -11.53 5.50
C ASN A 47 -19.47 -10.23 4.78
N ASP A 48 -20.46 -9.40 4.48
CA ASP A 48 -20.30 -8.12 3.79
C ASP A 48 -19.23 -7.20 4.41
N ALA A 49 -19.13 -7.14 5.75
CA ALA A 49 -18.17 -6.28 6.41
C ALA A 49 -16.73 -6.81 6.23
N GLN A 50 -16.52 -8.11 6.44
CA GLN A 50 -15.20 -8.72 6.25
C GLN A 50 -14.74 -8.65 4.79
N ARG A 51 -15.64 -8.97 3.86
CA ARG A 51 -15.42 -8.85 2.42
C ARG A 51 -15.02 -7.43 2.02
N ASN A 52 -15.78 -6.42 2.47
CA ASN A 52 -15.45 -5.02 2.20
C ASN A 52 -14.12 -4.60 2.80
N ILE A 53 -13.79 -5.02 4.02
CA ILE A 53 -12.49 -4.74 4.65
C ILE A 53 -11.36 -5.33 3.82
N ALA A 54 -11.48 -6.60 3.40
CA ALA A 54 -10.46 -7.27 2.59
C ALA A 54 -10.25 -6.55 1.24
N PHE A 55 -11.32 -6.21 0.54
CA PHE A 55 -11.24 -5.48 -0.74
C PHE A 55 -10.60 -4.10 -0.60
N ASN A 56 -11.00 -3.32 0.41
CA ASN A 56 -10.44 -1.98 0.61
C ASN A 56 -8.97 -2.04 1.02
N ARG A 57 -8.55 -3.03 1.81
CA ARG A 57 -7.14 -3.27 2.12
C ARG A 57 -6.35 -3.61 0.87
N LEU A 58 -6.84 -4.53 0.03
CA LEU A 58 -6.17 -4.88 -1.22
C LEU A 58 -6.06 -3.66 -2.15
N GLY A 59 -7.14 -2.89 -2.31
CA GLY A 59 -7.13 -1.65 -3.11
C GLY A 59 -6.18 -0.59 -2.55
N GLY A 60 -6.09 -0.45 -1.23
CA GLY A 60 -5.13 0.43 -0.57
C GLY A 60 -3.69 0.03 -0.83
N ALA A 61 -3.37 -1.27 -0.73
CA ALA A 61 -2.05 -1.81 -1.07
C ALA A 61 -1.71 -1.58 -2.56
N THR A 62 -2.68 -1.73 -3.45
CA THR A 62 -2.51 -1.44 -4.89
C THR A 62 -2.19 0.05 -5.11
N ALA A 63 -2.94 0.96 -4.49
CA ALA A 63 -2.72 2.39 -4.65
C ALA A 63 -1.34 2.82 -4.13
N LEU A 64 -0.95 2.36 -2.94
CA LEU A 64 0.33 2.68 -2.31
C LEU A 64 1.51 2.11 -3.12
N SER A 65 1.44 0.85 -3.54
CA SER A 65 2.51 0.27 -4.36
C SER A 65 2.64 0.96 -5.72
N ALA A 66 1.54 1.39 -6.33
CA ALA A 66 1.57 2.20 -7.55
C ALA A 66 2.20 3.58 -7.32
N ALA A 67 1.89 4.24 -6.20
CA ALA A 67 2.52 5.50 -5.81
C ALA A 67 4.03 5.33 -5.59
N ALA A 68 4.44 4.26 -4.90
CA ALA A 68 5.84 3.90 -4.72
C ALA A 68 6.55 3.73 -6.07
N ALA A 69 5.97 2.96 -6.99
CA ALA A 69 6.54 2.73 -8.32
C ALA A 69 6.62 4.00 -9.20
N ALA A 70 5.73 4.96 -8.97
CA ALA A 70 5.75 6.26 -9.63
C ALA A 70 6.84 7.18 -9.07
N GLY A 71 7.09 7.11 -7.76
CA GLY A 71 8.17 7.85 -7.08
C GLY A 71 9.56 7.25 -7.30
N ASP A 72 9.66 5.91 -7.37
CA ASP A 72 10.89 5.17 -7.66
C ASP A 72 10.60 3.88 -8.46
N ARG A 73 11.29 3.70 -9.59
CA ARG A 73 11.13 2.54 -10.47
C ARG A 73 11.58 1.23 -9.83
N GLU A 74 12.40 1.26 -8.79
CA GLU A 74 12.80 0.06 -8.04
C GLU A 74 11.58 -0.68 -7.49
N TYR A 75 10.50 0.02 -7.13
CA TYR A 75 9.27 -0.57 -6.59
C TYR A 75 8.27 -1.04 -7.65
N LYS A 76 8.59 -0.90 -8.94
CA LYS A 76 7.72 -1.40 -10.02
C LYS A 76 7.37 -2.89 -9.90
N PRO A 77 8.29 -3.82 -9.54
CA PRO A 77 7.94 -5.22 -9.36
C PRO A 77 6.90 -5.44 -8.26
N LEU A 78 6.93 -4.67 -7.17
CA LEU A 78 5.93 -4.72 -6.11
C LEU A 78 4.56 -4.27 -6.64
N ALA A 79 4.49 -3.12 -7.33
CA ALA A 79 3.26 -2.61 -7.91
C ALA A 79 2.64 -3.59 -8.91
N ASP A 80 3.44 -4.15 -9.82
CA ASP A 80 2.98 -5.12 -10.82
C ASP A 80 2.43 -6.39 -10.14
N ALA A 81 3.09 -6.89 -9.09
CA ALA A 81 2.64 -8.06 -8.35
C ALA A 81 1.32 -7.81 -7.59
N VAL A 82 1.21 -6.68 -6.88
CA VAL A 82 -0.03 -6.32 -6.15
C VAL A 82 -1.18 -6.06 -7.12
N GLN A 83 -0.93 -5.42 -8.26
CA GLN A 83 -1.93 -5.25 -9.32
C GLN A 83 -2.39 -6.60 -9.88
N GLN A 84 -1.50 -7.57 -10.00
CA GLN A 84 -1.86 -8.92 -10.45
C GLN A 84 -2.81 -9.60 -9.45
N VAL A 85 -2.56 -9.48 -8.14
CA VAL A 85 -3.48 -9.96 -7.09
C VAL A 85 -4.87 -9.35 -7.23
N LEU A 86 -4.95 -8.02 -7.40
CA LEU A 86 -6.22 -7.32 -7.59
C LEU A 86 -6.94 -7.78 -8.88
N ASN A 87 -6.20 -7.92 -9.98
CA ASN A 87 -6.76 -8.39 -11.24
C ASN A 87 -7.28 -9.83 -11.16
N HIS A 88 -6.60 -10.69 -10.40
CA HIS A 88 -7.05 -12.04 -10.14
C HIS A 88 -8.35 -12.01 -9.33
N GLN A 89 -8.37 -11.20 -8.28
CA GLN A 89 -9.54 -11.05 -7.44
C GLN A 89 -10.76 -10.50 -8.18
N MET A 90 -10.58 -9.60 -9.14
CA MET A 90 -11.70 -9.12 -9.95
C MET A 90 -12.26 -10.19 -10.90
N ARG A 91 -11.53 -11.28 -11.14
CA ARG A 91 -11.94 -12.40 -12.00
C ARG A 91 -12.44 -13.60 -11.22
N ALA A 92 -11.99 -13.77 -9.98
CA ALA A 92 -12.37 -14.85 -9.08
C ALA A 92 -13.36 -14.35 -8.03
N ASP A 93 -14.47 -15.08 -7.83
CA ASP A 93 -15.47 -14.72 -6.82
C ASP A 93 -15.00 -14.99 -5.37
N ASP A 94 -13.85 -15.64 -5.16
CA ASP A 94 -13.37 -16.06 -3.84
C ASP A 94 -11.81 -16.11 -3.74
N PHE A 95 -11.29 -15.81 -2.54
CA PHE A 95 -9.87 -15.86 -2.15
C PHE A 95 -9.31 -17.29 -2.04
N THR A 96 -10.13 -18.32 -2.20
CA THR A 96 -9.70 -19.71 -2.23
C THR A 96 -9.04 -20.11 -3.55
N ASP A 97 -9.13 -19.27 -4.60
CA ASP A 97 -8.51 -19.55 -5.89
C ASP A 97 -7.00 -19.77 -5.76
N PRO A 98 -6.46 -20.91 -6.27
CA PRO A 98 -5.03 -21.21 -6.18
C PRO A 98 -4.13 -20.18 -6.88
N GLY A 99 -4.61 -19.58 -7.96
CA GLY A 99 -3.91 -18.53 -8.70
C GLY A 99 -3.85 -17.23 -7.90
N PHE A 100 -4.96 -16.82 -7.28
CA PHE A 100 -4.99 -15.68 -6.36
C PHE A 100 -3.97 -15.86 -5.23
N ARG A 101 -3.97 -17.02 -4.54
CA ARG A 101 -3.05 -17.30 -3.43
C ARG A 101 -1.59 -17.32 -3.86
N LYS A 102 -1.32 -17.86 -5.04
CA LYS A 102 0.02 -17.86 -5.64
C LYS A 102 0.50 -16.42 -5.88
N ASP A 103 -0.35 -15.58 -6.48
CA ASP A 103 -0.01 -14.19 -6.78
C ASP A 103 0.17 -13.38 -5.48
N LEU A 104 -0.68 -13.61 -4.47
CA LEU A 104 -0.57 -12.95 -3.16
C LEU A 104 0.73 -13.34 -2.44
N LYS A 105 1.10 -14.62 -2.47
CA LYS A 105 2.38 -15.08 -1.92
C LYS A 105 3.58 -14.45 -2.65
N ALA A 106 3.51 -14.33 -3.99
CA ALA A 106 4.55 -13.69 -4.77
C ALA A 106 4.71 -12.20 -4.39
N ALA A 107 3.59 -11.47 -4.28
CA ALA A 107 3.60 -10.09 -3.81
C ALA A 107 4.20 -9.95 -2.39
N ARG A 108 3.83 -10.82 -1.45
CA ARG A 108 4.41 -10.82 -0.09
C ARG A 108 5.92 -11.09 -0.07
N SER A 109 6.42 -11.99 -0.92
CA SER A 109 7.86 -12.26 -1.03
C SER A 109 8.69 -11.09 -1.60
N LEU A 110 8.04 -10.10 -2.23
CA LEU A 110 8.69 -8.85 -2.61
C LEU A 110 8.80 -7.92 -1.40
N CYS A 111 7.82 -7.95 -0.48
CA CYS A 111 7.85 -7.20 0.76
C CYS A 111 9.00 -7.63 1.69
N ASP A 112 9.32 -8.92 1.73
CA ASP A 112 10.47 -9.44 2.51
C ASP A 112 11.84 -8.91 2.05
N ARG A 113 11.89 -8.23 0.89
CA ARG A 113 13.11 -7.73 0.25
C ARG A 113 13.20 -6.20 0.18
N LEU A 114 12.21 -5.49 0.72
CA LEU A 114 12.23 -4.05 0.91
C LEU A 114 13.08 -3.66 2.13
#